data_AF-A0A9D1UEJ3-F1
#
_entry.id   AF-A0A9D1UEJ3-F1
#
_cell.length_a   1.000
_cell.length_b   1.000
_cell.length_c   1.000
_cell.angle_alpha   90.00
_cell.angle_beta   90.00
_cell.angle_gamma   90.00
#
_symmetry.space_group_name_H-M   'P 1'
#
loop_
_entity.id
_entity.type
_entity.pdbx_description
1 polymer ?
#
loop_
_entity_poly.entity_id
_entity_poly.type
_entity_poly.pdbx_seq_one_letter_code
_entity_poly.pdbx_strand_id
1 'polypeptide(L)'
;MELAEAYRLMDKAISENLKELEFKKIKTAEGQLAYKSDKGLFRVLYDNKSNIMSLECAYEDKGEDTAYETISKSLFEPEQADERECRSFANEVSDEISSLFAARKKVDLDKIKMPKAVSRSKAKNGVISYDVDSLANRFGVLYPDLKDAVKKNISDYGEFLPETFFTEVGTPRVLEVIRNGSEAERKKLFKMLGEVYEDGTNEVQDIIGVTILGAMKNDPALMEVADRYMTDYMAGPVHEINKITARKNRYTKKLANPPAYKPKKQKANMLQNALNQQQPR
;
A
#
# COMPACT_ATOMS: atom_id res chain seq x y z
N MET A 1 -30.49 17.39 20.09
CA MET A 1 -30.44 18.69 19.41
C MET A 1 -31.30 18.73 18.16
N GLU A 2 -31.68 19.91 17.69
CA GLU A 2 -32.41 20.07 16.42
C GLU A 2 -31.49 19.75 15.24
N LEU A 3 -32.01 19.13 14.17
CA LEU A 3 -31.22 18.76 12.99
C LEU A 3 -30.54 19.98 12.34
N ALA A 4 -31.21 21.14 12.34
CA ALA A 4 -30.65 22.40 11.84
C ALA A 4 -29.43 22.85 12.67
N GLU A 5 -29.45 22.61 13.98
CA GLU A 5 -28.32 22.92 14.86
C GLU A 5 -27.15 21.95 14.61
N ALA A 6 -27.44 20.66 14.50
CA ALA A 6 -26.45 19.64 14.14
C ALA A 6 -25.73 20.00 12.83
N TYR A 7 -26.50 20.35 11.80
CA TYR A 7 -25.94 20.79 10.52
C TYR A 7 -25.11 22.04 10.61
N ARG A 8 -25.47 23.01 11.46
CA ARG A 8 -24.65 24.20 11.66
C ARG A 8 -23.29 23.86 12.28
N LEU A 9 -23.26 22.92 13.23
CA LEU A 9 -22.02 22.46 13.87
C LEU A 9 -21.16 21.66 12.89
N MET A 10 -21.77 20.74 12.14
CA MET A 10 -21.08 19.97 11.10
C MET A 10 -20.52 20.88 10.01
N ASP A 11 -21.31 21.85 9.53
CA ASP A 11 -20.92 22.79 8.49
C ASP A 11 -19.67 23.59 8.87
N LYS A 12 -19.62 24.06 10.12
CA LYS A 12 -18.45 24.77 10.65
C LYS A 12 -17.20 23.90 10.61
N ALA A 13 -17.30 22.66 11.08
CA ALA A 13 -16.17 21.73 11.13
C ALA A 13 -15.73 21.28 9.73
N ILE A 14 -16.67 20.90 8.85
CA ILE A 14 -16.38 20.49 7.47
C ILE A 14 -15.72 21.63 6.69
N SER A 15 -16.24 22.85 6.81
CA SER A 15 -15.67 24.03 6.12
C SER A 15 -14.26 24.35 6.58
N GLU A 16 -13.94 24.12 7.85
CA GLU A 16 -12.60 24.31 8.40
C GLU A 16 -11.64 23.20 7.93
N ASN A 17 -12.06 21.94 8.04
CA ASN A 17 -11.25 20.76 7.71
C ASN A 17 -10.93 20.68 6.21
N LEU A 18 -11.88 21.05 5.34
CA LEU A 18 -11.75 20.94 3.87
C LEU A 18 -11.29 22.21 3.19
N LYS A 19 -10.82 23.21 3.95
CA LYS A 19 -10.42 24.52 3.41
C LYS A 19 -9.37 24.41 2.29
N GLU A 20 -8.42 23.47 2.40
CA GLU A 20 -7.38 23.25 1.38
C GLU A 20 -7.90 22.64 0.07
N LEU A 21 -9.08 22.01 0.08
CA LEU A 21 -9.69 21.42 -1.11
C LEU A 21 -10.64 22.38 -1.83
N GLU A 22 -10.77 23.61 -1.32
CA GLU A 22 -11.56 24.70 -1.90
C GLU A 22 -13.05 24.38 -2.08
N PHE A 23 -13.57 23.40 -1.34
CA PHE A 23 -15.00 23.13 -1.29
C PHE A 23 -15.73 24.27 -0.59
N LYS A 24 -16.72 24.84 -1.27
CA LYS A 24 -17.59 25.91 -0.76
C LYS A 24 -19.00 25.38 -0.61
N LYS A 25 -19.64 25.72 0.50
CA LYS A 25 -21.04 25.42 0.75
C LYS A 25 -21.92 26.04 -0.35
N ILE A 26 -22.86 25.26 -0.87
CA ILE A 26 -23.88 25.71 -1.82
C ILE A 26 -25.25 25.77 -1.13
N LYS A 27 -26.18 26.54 -1.71
CA LYS A 27 -27.54 26.64 -1.20
C LYS A 27 -28.27 25.30 -1.43
N THR A 28 -28.85 24.75 -0.37
CA THR A 28 -29.55 23.46 -0.38
C THR A 28 -30.98 23.59 0.11
N ALA A 29 -31.78 22.55 -0.13
CA ALA A 29 -33.06 22.34 0.52
C ALA A 29 -32.88 21.99 2.00
N GLU A 30 -33.99 22.05 2.75
CA GLU A 30 -34.04 21.64 4.14
C GLU A 30 -33.70 20.13 4.26
N GLY A 31 -32.87 19.75 5.25
CA GLY A 31 -32.43 18.36 5.41
C GLY A 31 -31.15 17.97 4.64
N GLN A 32 -30.41 18.95 4.10
CA GLN A 32 -29.19 18.69 3.33
C GLN A 32 -28.09 19.72 3.59
N LEU A 33 -26.85 19.24 3.69
CA LEU A 33 -25.63 20.05 3.50
C LEU A 33 -25.01 19.69 2.14
N ALA A 34 -24.55 20.67 1.36
CA ALA A 34 -23.83 20.38 0.12
C ALA A 34 -22.73 21.39 -0.15
N TYR A 35 -21.70 20.91 -0.83
CA TYR A 35 -20.50 21.66 -1.16
C TYR A 35 -20.06 21.39 -2.59
N LYS A 36 -19.41 22.37 -3.19
CA LYS A 36 -18.86 22.31 -4.54
C LYS A 36 -17.45 22.89 -4.58
N SER A 37 -16.59 22.26 -5.36
CA SER A 37 -15.29 22.77 -5.79
C SER A 37 -15.15 22.62 -7.30
N ASP A 38 -13.98 22.96 -7.84
CA ASP A 38 -13.59 22.61 -9.22
C ASP A 38 -13.40 21.10 -9.42
N LYS A 39 -13.20 20.34 -8.33
CA LYS A 39 -12.97 18.89 -8.36
C LYS A 39 -14.24 18.05 -8.35
N GLY A 40 -15.37 18.63 -7.95
CA GLY A 40 -16.64 17.93 -7.87
C GLY A 40 -17.58 18.51 -6.80
N LEU A 41 -18.54 17.68 -6.39
CA LEU A 41 -19.58 17.99 -5.42
C LEU A 41 -19.68 16.88 -4.38
N PHE A 42 -20.05 17.26 -3.16
CA PHE A 42 -20.54 16.30 -2.19
C PHE A 42 -21.71 16.86 -1.39
N ARG A 43 -22.53 15.97 -0.86
CA ARG A 43 -23.67 16.31 -0.01
C ARG A 43 -23.83 15.33 1.14
N VAL A 44 -24.35 15.84 2.24
CA VAL A 44 -24.78 15.06 3.39
C VAL A 44 -26.29 15.16 3.51
N LEU A 45 -26.97 14.03 3.48
CA LEU A 45 -28.43 13.91 3.51
C LEU A 45 -28.88 13.14 4.76
N TYR A 46 -29.90 13.63 5.45
CA TYR A 46 -30.51 12.91 6.57
C TYR A 46 -31.84 12.30 6.18
N ASP A 47 -32.02 11.01 6.48
CA ASP A 47 -33.31 10.33 6.38
C ASP A 47 -33.94 10.19 7.78
N ASN A 48 -35.00 10.98 8.02
CA ASN A 48 -35.78 10.97 9.27
C ASN A 48 -36.43 9.61 9.58
N LYS A 49 -36.66 8.74 8.60
CA LYS A 49 -37.33 7.45 8.84
C LYS A 49 -36.37 6.41 9.38
N SER A 50 -35.12 6.44 8.93
CA SER A 50 -34.10 5.45 9.29
C SER A 50 -33.02 5.99 10.23
N ASN A 51 -33.05 7.29 10.55
CA ASN A 51 -32.00 7.99 11.29
C ASN A 51 -30.62 7.85 10.62
N ILE A 52 -30.57 7.86 9.28
CA ILE A 52 -29.30 7.67 8.53
C ILE A 52 -28.84 9.00 7.94
N MET A 53 -27.60 9.38 8.24
CA MET A 53 -26.84 10.36 7.47
C MET A 53 -26.12 9.64 6.32
N SER A 54 -26.34 10.09 5.09
CA SER A 54 -25.62 9.59 3.90
C SER A 54 -24.67 10.65 3.38
N LEU A 55 -23.41 10.29 3.15
CA LEU A 55 -22.47 11.09 2.36
C LEU A 55 -22.55 10.63 0.91
N GLU A 56 -22.80 11.56 0.01
CA GLU A 56 -22.85 11.29 -1.42
C GLU A 56 -21.94 12.25 -2.19
N CYS A 57 -21.31 11.76 -3.27
CA CYS A 57 -20.36 12.52 -4.08
C CYS A 57 -20.67 12.42 -5.57
N ALA A 58 -20.25 13.45 -6.31
CA ALA A 58 -20.23 13.46 -7.76
C ALA A 58 -18.97 14.16 -8.24
N TYR A 59 -18.26 13.59 -9.21
CA TYR A 59 -17.06 14.23 -9.79
C TYR A 59 -17.43 15.28 -10.85
N GLU A 60 -18.64 15.20 -11.42
CA GLU A 60 -19.14 16.12 -12.45
C GLU A 60 -20.37 16.86 -11.93
N ASP A 61 -20.44 18.17 -12.18
CA ASP A 61 -21.64 18.98 -11.96
C ASP A 61 -22.44 19.10 -13.26
N LYS A 62 -23.61 18.48 -13.31
CA LYS A 62 -24.56 18.56 -14.43
C LYS A 62 -25.85 19.28 -14.03
N GLY A 63 -25.83 20.06 -12.96
CA GLY A 63 -27.04 20.69 -12.42
C GLY A 63 -28.04 19.65 -11.94
N GLU A 64 -29.27 19.71 -12.45
CA GLU A 64 -30.35 18.79 -12.08
C GLU A 64 -30.07 17.33 -12.46
N ASP A 65 -29.25 17.10 -13.51
CA ASP A 65 -28.89 15.76 -13.99
C ASP A 65 -27.65 15.17 -13.29
N THR A 66 -27.19 15.78 -12.19
CA THR A 66 -26.00 15.32 -11.46
C THR A 66 -26.29 13.96 -10.80
N ALA A 67 -25.56 12.93 -11.25
CA ALA A 67 -25.62 11.60 -10.65
C ALA A 67 -24.68 11.52 -9.45
N TYR A 68 -25.24 11.31 -8.27
CA TYR A 68 -24.49 11.13 -7.02
C TYR A 68 -24.30 9.65 -6.71
N GLU A 69 -23.11 9.30 -6.21
CA GLU A 69 -22.78 8.00 -5.63
C GLU A 69 -22.75 8.11 -4.10
N THR A 70 -23.38 7.16 -3.40
CA THR A 70 -23.30 7.09 -1.94
C THR A 70 -21.95 6.52 -1.52
N ILE A 71 -21.17 7.30 -0.77
CA ILE A 71 -19.85 6.94 -0.27
C ILE A 71 -19.96 6.21 1.07
N SER A 72 -20.76 6.74 1.98
CA SER A 72 -20.93 6.19 3.33
C SER A 72 -22.31 6.50 3.90
N LYS A 73 -22.68 5.69 4.91
CA LYS A 73 -23.93 5.83 5.67
C LYS A 73 -23.63 5.62 7.14
N SER A 74 -24.05 6.57 7.97
CA SER A 74 -23.87 6.54 9.42
C SER A 74 -25.21 6.73 10.11
N LEU A 75 -25.42 6.01 11.21
CA LEU A 75 -26.55 6.26 12.10
C LEU A 75 -26.33 7.60 12.80
N PHE A 76 -27.36 8.45 12.83
CA PHE A 76 -27.33 9.72 13.53
C PHE A 76 -28.70 9.99 14.14
N GLU A 77 -28.75 10.15 15.46
CA GLU A 77 -29.98 10.35 16.21
C GLU A 77 -29.98 11.79 16.77
N PRO A 78 -30.61 12.76 16.08
CA PRO A 78 -30.53 14.17 16.45
C PRO A 78 -30.90 14.42 17.90
N GLU A 79 -31.90 13.70 18.43
CA GLU A 79 -32.37 13.84 19.81
C GLU A 79 -31.29 13.52 20.86
N GLN A 80 -30.41 12.57 20.57
CA GLN A 80 -29.31 12.14 21.45
C GLN A 80 -27.99 12.84 21.12
N ALA A 81 -27.89 13.42 19.92
CA ALA A 81 -26.66 14.02 19.45
C ALA A 81 -26.26 15.27 20.23
N ASP A 82 -24.96 15.32 20.54
CA ASP A 82 -24.28 16.46 21.13
C ASP A 82 -23.27 17.10 20.14
N GLU A 83 -22.60 18.16 20.59
CA GLU A 83 -21.60 18.85 19.77
C GLU A 83 -20.38 17.97 19.43
N ARG A 84 -20.06 16.99 20.29
CA ARG A 84 -18.94 16.07 20.06
C ARG A 84 -19.30 15.08 18.95
N GLU A 85 -20.50 14.54 18.95
CA GLU A 85 -20.98 13.63 17.90
C GLU A 85 -21.03 14.34 16.54
N CYS A 86 -21.55 15.58 16.49
CA CYS A 86 -21.54 16.39 15.26
C CYS A 86 -20.12 16.62 14.73
N ARG A 87 -19.16 16.89 15.62
CA ARG A 87 -17.74 17.04 15.23
C ARG A 87 -17.12 15.73 14.77
N SER A 88 -17.43 14.61 15.44
CA SER A 88 -16.96 13.29 15.04
C SER A 88 -17.41 12.95 13.62
N PHE A 89 -18.72 13.08 13.36
CA PHE A 89 -19.28 12.86 12.04
C PHE A 89 -18.69 13.79 10.98
N ALA A 90 -18.53 15.08 11.30
CA ALA A 90 -17.91 16.04 10.40
C ALA A 90 -16.46 15.68 10.05
N ASN A 91 -15.69 15.15 11.02
CA ASN A 91 -14.33 14.67 10.78
C ASN A 91 -14.33 13.44 9.86
N GLU A 92 -15.22 12.48 10.09
CA GLU A 92 -15.38 11.30 9.22
C GLU A 92 -15.68 11.72 7.77
N VAL A 93 -16.65 12.62 7.57
CA VAL A 93 -16.95 13.18 6.25
C VAL A 93 -15.72 13.88 5.66
N SER A 94 -14.99 14.65 6.46
CA SER A 94 -13.82 15.40 5.99
C SER A 94 -12.69 14.48 5.54
N ASP A 95 -12.47 13.38 6.27
CA ASP A 95 -11.46 12.38 5.94
C ASP A 95 -11.81 11.64 4.64
N GLU A 96 -13.09 11.26 4.46
CA GLU A 96 -13.57 10.63 3.24
C GLU A 96 -13.43 11.58 2.03
N ILE A 97 -13.88 12.82 2.15
CA ILE A 97 -13.76 13.82 1.07
C ILE A 97 -12.29 14.14 0.77
N SER A 98 -11.43 14.20 1.78
CA SER A 98 -9.99 14.38 1.58
C SER A 98 -9.38 13.20 0.84
N SER A 99 -9.76 11.97 1.19
CA SER A 99 -9.31 10.78 0.48
C SER A 99 -9.72 10.77 -1.00
N LEU A 100 -10.94 11.24 -1.30
CA LEU A 100 -11.51 11.25 -2.65
C LEU A 100 -10.98 12.41 -3.53
N PHE A 101 -10.86 13.62 -2.96
CA PHE A 101 -10.64 14.87 -3.71
C PHE A 101 -9.34 15.60 -3.38
N ALA A 102 -8.58 15.17 -2.36
CA ALA A 102 -7.17 15.52 -2.37
C ALA A 102 -6.56 14.77 -3.55
N ALA A 103 -6.32 15.48 -4.66
CA ALA A 103 -5.32 15.05 -5.62
C ALA A 103 -4.12 14.67 -4.77
N ARG A 104 -3.73 13.37 -4.73
CA ARG A 104 -2.59 12.90 -3.93
C ARG A 104 -1.53 13.96 -4.12
N LYS A 105 -1.24 14.76 -3.07
CA LYS A 105 -0.38 15.96 -3.15
C LYS A 105 0.75 15.55 -4.06
N LYS A 106 0.95 16.20 -5.23
CA LYS A 106 1.91 15.72 -6.23
C LYS A 106 3.24 15.52 -5.51
N VAL A 107 3.55 14.28 -5.14
CA VAL A 107 4.57 14.09 -4.12
C VAL A 107 5.86 14.42 -4.79
N ASP A 108 6.57 15.36 -4.18
CA ASP A 108 7.88 15.76 -4.64
C ASP A 108 8.82 14.57 -4.43
N LEU A 109 8.93 13.74 -5.48
CA LEU A 109 9.72 12.52 -5.46
C LEU A 109 11.20 12.82 -5.21
N ASP A 110 11.65 14.06 -5.43
CA ASP A 110 13.03 14.46 -5.13
C ASP A 110 13.30 14.55 -3.63
N LYS A 111 12.27 14.75 -2.82
CA LYS A 111 12.38 14.71 -1.35
C LYS A 111 12.41 13.28 -0.79
N ILE A 112 11.96 12.30 -1.57
CA ILE A 112 11.97 10.89 -1.16
C ILE A 112 13.36 10.31 -1.43
N LYS A 113 14.02 9.85 -0.38
CA LYS A 113 15.33 9.20 -0.49
C LYS A 113 15.15 7.74 -0.90
N MET A 114 16.05 7.27 -1.75
CA MET A 114 16.17 5.83 -2.02
C MET A 114 16.48 5.08 -0.71
N PRO A 115 15.98 3.84 -0.56
CA PRO A 115 16.34 2.99 0.56
C PRO A 115 17.85 2.85 0.70
N LYS A 116 18.36 2.69 1.92
CA LYS A 116 19.80 2.57 2.15
C LYS A 116 20.23 1.13 1.90
N ALA A 117 21.21 0.93 1.02
CA ALA A 117 21.82 -0.38 0.85
C ALA A 117 22.79 -0.71 1.99
N VAL A 118 22.80 -1.97 2.40
CA VAL A 118 23.88 -2.56 3.18
C VAL A 118 25.16 -2.61 2.32
N SER A 119 26.31 -2.31 2.93
CA SER A 119 27.59 -2.33 2.22
C SER A 119 28.02 -3.75 1.89
N ARG A 120 28.58 -3.96 0.70
CA ARG A 120 29.00 -5.30 0.23
C ARG A 120 29.97 -6.00 1.19
N SER A 121 30.89 -5.25 1.80
CA SER A 121 31.84 -5.79 2.77
C SER A 121 31.18 -6.31 4.05
N LYS A 122 30.13 -5.64 4.53
CA LYS A 122 29.42 -6.05 5.76
C LYS A 122 28.56 -7.27 5.51
N ALA A 123 27.91 -7.35 4.34
CA ALA A 123 27.15 -8.52 3.92
C ALA A 123 28.03 -9.77 3.79
N LYS A 124 29.10 -9.69 3.00
CA LYS A 124 30.01 -10.84 2.78
C LYS A 124 30.70 -11.36 4.04
N ASN A 125 30.95 -10.48 5.00
CA ASN A 125 31.57 -10.87 6.27
C ASN A 125 30.53 -11.33 7.32
N GLY A 126 29.24 -11.44 6.95
CA GLY A 126 28.17 -11.89 7.83
C GLY A 126 27.81 -10.89 8.95
N VAL A 127 28.25 -9.64 8.85
CA VAL A 127 28.01 -8.61 9.87
C VAL A 127 26.56 -8.13 9.81
N ILE A 128 26.03 -7.93 8.61
CA ILE A 128 24.64 -7.54 8.33
C ILE A 128 24.24 -8.17 6.99
N SER A 129 23.14 -8.92 6.93
CA SER A 129 22.59 -9.47 5.69
C SER A 129 21.89 -8.42 4.83
N TYR A 130 21.84 -8.63 3.51
CA TYR A 130 20.99 -7.81 2.65
C TYR A 130 19.50 -8.01 2.97
N ASP A 131 18.76 -6.91 2.90
CA ASP A 131 17.32 -6.83 3.12
C ASP A 131 16.60 -6.31 1.86
N VAL A 132 15.29 -6.14 1.97
CA VAL A 132 14.44 -5.64 0.87
C VAL A 132 14.83 -4.22 0.43
N ASP A 133 15.31 -3.39 1.36
CA ASP A 133 15.84 -2.05 1.07
C ASP A 133 17.14 -2.11 0.27
N SER A 134 18.03 -3.04 0.60
CA SER A 134 19.24 -3.31 -0.16
C SER A 134 18.94 -3.78 -1.59
N LEU A 135 17.94 -4.64 -1.75
CA LEU A 135 17.46 -5.06 -3.06
C LEU A 135 16.91 -3.87 -3.85
N ALA A 136 16.02 -3.07 -3.27
CA ALA A 136 15.43 -1.89 -3.91
C ALA A 136 16.49 -0.87 -4.36
N ASN A 137 17.46 -0.59 -3.50
CA ASN A 137 18.55 0.32 -3.81
C ASN A 137 19.40 -0.21 -4.97
N ARG A 138 19.85 -1.47 -4.90
CA ARG A 138 20.68 -2.09 -5.95
C ARG A 138 19.94 -2.21 -7.26
N PHE A 139 18.65 -2.51 -7.21
CA PHE A 139 17.78 -2.52 -8.39
C PHE A 139 17.67 -1.13 -9.01
N GLY A 140 17.46 -0.08 -8.21
CA GLY A 140 17.45 1.31 -8.69
C GLY A 140 18.81 1.80 -9.20
N VAL A 141 19.93 1.26 -8.70
CA VAL A 141 21.26 1.54 -9.26
C VAL A 141 21.43 0.85 -10.62
N LEU A 142 20.95 -0.39 -10.76
CA LEU A 142 21.00 -1.14 -12.02
C LEU A 142 20.08 -0.54 -13.09
N TYR A 143 18.91 -0.04 -12.69
CA TYR A 143 17.90 0.59 -13.55
C TYR A 143 17.55 1.99 -13.03
N PRO A 144 18.36 3.02 -13.34
CA PRO A 144 18.14 4.37 -12.85
C PRO A 144 16.79 4.97 -13.23
N ASP A 145 16.22 4.55 -14.37
CA ASP A 145 14.90 4.92 -14.86
C ASP A 145 13.76 4.45 -13.95
N LEU A 146 13.99 3.44 -13.09
CA LEU A 146 13.00 2.91 -12.16
C LEU A 146 13.09 3.51 -10.75
N LYS A 147 14.05 4.42 -10.49
CA LYS A 147 14.19 5.06 -9.17
C LYS A 147 12.94 5.85 -8.77
N ASP A 148 12.31 6.54 -9.71
CA ASP A 148 11.09 7.30 -9.43
C ASP A 148 9.91 6.38 -9.11
N ALA A 149 9.86 5.18 -9.69
CA ALA A 149 8.88 4.17 -9.33
C ALA A 149 9.11 3.63 -7.90
N VAL A 150 10.37 3.45 -7.48
CA VAL A 150 10.70 3.10 -6.09
C VAL A 150 10.27 4.21 -5.13
N LYS A 151 10.59 5.46 -5.46
CA LYS A 151 10.19 6.63 -4.66
C LYS A 151 8.67 6.76 -4.57
N LYS A 152 7.95 6.55 -5.68
CA LYS A 152 6.49 6.57 -5.70
C LYS A 152 5.90 5.47 -4.83
N ASN A 153 6.47 4.26 -4.86
CA ASN A 153 6.05 3.18 -3.97
C ASN A 153 6.20 3.58 -2.49
N ILE A 154 7.36 4.12 -2.09
CA ILE A 154 7.56 4.64 -0.72
C ILE A 154 6.58 5.76 -0.40
N SER A 155 6.31 6.64 -1.36
CA SER A 155 5.34 7.73 -1.20
C SER A 155 3.93 7.23 -0.91
N ASP A 156 3.52 6.16 -1.58
CA ASP A 156 2.16 5.64 -1.52
C ASP A 156 1.93 4.82 -0.24
N TYR A 157 2.98 4.17 0.29
CA TYR A 157 2.88 3.23 1.41
C TYR A 157 3.62 3.66 2.69
N GLY A 158 4.33 4.80 2.67
CA GLY A 158 5.13 5.31 3.79
C GLY A 158 6.49 4.64 3.94
N GLU A 159 6.62 3.37 3.53
CA GLU A 159 7.86 2.61 3.43
C GLU A 159 7.91 1.86 2.10
N PHE A 160 9.08 1.27 1.76
CA PHE A 160 9.18 0.48 0.54
C PHE A 160 8.40 -0.82 0.70
N LEU A 161 7.38 -1.03 -0.14
CA LEU A 161 6.57 -2.23 -0.16
C LEU A 161 7.04 -3.14 -1.33
N PRO A 162 7.91 -4.12 -1.05
CA PRO A 162 8.62 -4.87 -2.09
C PRO A 162 7.69 -5.67 -3.00
N GLU A 163 6.68 -6.33 -2.43
CA GLU A 163 5.76 -7.17 -3.20
C GLU A 163 4.99 -6.37 -4.27
N THR A 164 4.47 -5.21 -3.90
CA THR A 164 3.77 -4.31 -4.83
C THR A 164 4.72 -3.81 -5.92
N PHE A 165 5.90 -3.29 -5.53
CA PHE A 165 6.85 -2.75 -6.49
C PHE A 165 7.35 -3.82 -7.48
N PHE A 166 7.75 -4.99 -6.99
CA PHE A 166 8.28 -6.04 -7.85
C PHE A 166 7.17 -6.68 -8.69
N THR A 167 5.98 -6.92 -8.16
CA THR A 167 4.86 -7.45 -8.95
C THR A 167 4.49 -6.53 -10.12
N GLU A 168 4.43 -5.22 -9.89
CA GLU A 168 3.91 -4.27 -10.88
C GLU A 168 4.98 -3.66 -11.81
N VAL A 169 6.22 -3.49 -11.31
CA VAL A 169 7.26 -2.73 -12.01
C VAL A 169 8.55 -3.53 -12.18
N GLY A 170 9.09 -4.06 -11.08
CA GLY A 170 10.41 -4.69 -11.08
C GLY A 170 10.47 -6.00 -11.88
N THR A 171 9.55 -6.93 -11.60
CA THR A 171 9.48 -8.24 -12.25
C THR A 171 9.24 -8.13 -13.76
N PRO A 172 8.33 -7.27 -14.27
CA PRO A 172 8.23 -7.03 -15.71
C PRO A 172 9.57 -6.66 -16.38
N ARG A 173 10.33 -5.72 -15.78
CA ARG A 173 11.67 -5.35 -16.29
C ARG A 173 12.65 -6.53 -16.24
N VAL A 174 12.61 -7.34 -15.17
CA VAL A 174 13.46 -8.53 -15.05
C VAL A 174 13.15 -9.55 -16.15
N LEU A 175 11.87 -9.87 -16.37
CA LEU A 175 11.45 -10.83 -17.41
C LEU A 175 11.78 -10.32 -18.81
N GLU A 176 11.68 -9.01 -19.05
CA GLU A 176 12.11 -8.39 -20.30
C GLU A 176 13.62 -8.59 -20.55
N VAL A 177 14.46 -8.34 -19.55
CA VAL A 177 15.92 -8.54 -19.66
C VAL A 177 16.28 -10.02 -19.86
N ILE A 178 15.59 -10.94 -19.18
CA ILE A 178 15.79 -12.39 -19.40
C ILE A 178 15.43 -12.74 -20.85
N ARG A 179 14.28 -12.28 -21.35
CA ARG A 179 13.81 -12.62 -22.70
C ARG A 179 14.65 -11.98 -23.80
N ASN A 180 14.89 -10.68 -23.71
CA ASN A 180 15.38 -9.84 -24.81
C ASN A 180 16.73 -9.17 -24.55
N GLY A 181 17.21 -9.18 -23.31
CA GLY A 181 18.46 -8.52 -22.94
C GLY A 181 19.69 -9.16 -23.59
N SER A 182 20.73 -8.36 -23.78
CA SER A 182 22.05 -8.83 -24.15
C SER A 182 22.67 -9.71 -23.06
N GLU A 183 23.69 -10.48 -23.42
CA GLU A 183 24.47 -11.26 -22.46
C GLU A 183 25.05 -10.40 -21.33
N ALA A 184 25.49 -9.18 -21.63
CA ALA A 184 26.01 -8.24 -20.64
C ALA A 184 24.94 -7.78 -19.65
N GLU A 185 23.71 -7.52 -20.12
CA GLU A 185 22.59 -7.12 -19.27
C GLU A 185 22.13 -8.27 -18.39
N ARG A 186 21.96 -9.46 -18.96
CA ARG A 186 21.60 -10.68 -18.21
C ARG A 186 22.63 -10.99 -17.13
N LYS A 187 23.92 -10.94 -17.47
CA LYS A 187 25.00 -11.14 -16.51
C LYS A 187 24.99 -10.12 -15.37
N LYS A 188 24.72 -8.84 -15.65
CA LYS A 188 24.60 -7.80 -14.62
C LYS A 188 23.41 -8.04 -13.71
N LEU A 189 22.25 -8.37 -14.28
CA LEU A 189 21.03 -8.69 -13.56
C LEU A 189 21.23 -9.86 -12.59
N PHE A 190 21.65 -11.01 -13.09
CA PHE A 190 21.81 -12.22 -12.27
C PHE A 190 22.96 -12.10 -11.28
N LYS A 191 24.03 -11.37 -11.60
CA LYS A 191 25.07 -11.04 -10.62
C LYS A 191 24.49 -10.24 -9.45
N MET A 192 23.66 -9.23 -9.74
CA MET A 192 23.05 -8.41 -8.69
C MET A 192 22.07 -9.24 -7.85
N LEU A 193 21.20 -10.02 -8.48
CA LEU A 193 20.25 -10.90 -7.77
C LEU A 193 20.97 -11.96 -6.93
N GLY A 194 21.99 -12.64 -7.49
CA GLY A 194 22.77 -13.65 -6.78
C GLY A 194 23.51 -13.08 -5.56
N GLU A 195 24.15 -11.90 -5.70
CA GLU A 195 24.79 -11.23 -4.56
C GLU A 195 23.81 -10.93 -3.43
N VAL A 196 22.60 -10.45 -3.76
CA VAL A 196 21.59 -10.11 -2.74
C VAL A 196 20.96 -11.37 -2.14
N TYR A 197 20.77 -12.41 -2.95
CA TYR A 197 20.16 -13.67 -2.53
C TYR A 197 21.07 -14.46 -1.58
N GLU A 198 22.36 -14.59 -1.91
CA GLU A 198 23.31 -15.40 -1.13
C GLU A 198 23.59 -14.81 0.26
N ASP A 199 23.81 -13.50 0.34
CA ASP A 199 24.09 -12.80 1.61
C ASP A 199 22.82 -12.13 2.19
N GLY A 200 21.63 -12.56 1.76
CA GLY A 200 20.33 -11.95 2.08
C GLY A 200 19.62 -12.58 3.27
N THR A 201 18.65 -11.85 3.84
CA THR A 201 17.64 -12.41 4.74
C THR A 201 16.70 -13.36 4.00
N ASN A 202 16.01 -14.24 4.72
CA ASN A 202 14.99 -15.11 4.11
C ASN A 202 13.91 -14.31 3.38
N GLU A 203 13.56 -13.13 3.89
CA GLU A 203 12.56 -12.27 3.26
C GLU A 203 13.01 -11.78 1.88
N VAL A 204 14.25 -11.31 1.72
CA VAL A 204 14.73 -10.87 0.40
C VAL A 204 14.93 -12.05 -0.56
N GLN A 205 15.32 -13.22 -0.02
CA GLN A 205 15.37 -14.46 -0.80
C GLN A 205 13.98 -14.86 -1.31
N ASP A 206 12.95 -14.76 -0.47
CA ASP A 206 11.56 -15.04 -0.85
C ASP A 206 11.08 -14.08 -1.96
N ILE A 207 11.37 -12.78 -1.86
CA ILE A 207 11.03 -11.81 -2.93
C ILE A 207 11.74 -12.17 -4.24
N ILE A 208 13.04 -12.45 -4.21
CA ILE A 208 13.80 -12.80 -5.42
C ILE A 208 13.31 -14.13 -6.00
N GLY A 209 13.16 -15.15 -5.16
CA GLY A 209 12.81 -16.50 -5.58
C GLY A 209 11.36 -16.62 -6.04
N VAL A 210 10.41 -16.14 -5.23
CA VAL A 210 8.97 -16.32 -5.45
C VAL A 210 8.40 -15.24 -6.36
N THR A 211 8.65 -13.97 -6.07
CA THR A 211 8.00 -12.85 -6.76
C THR A 211 8.70 -12.48 -8.06
N ILE A 212 10.03 -12.45 -8.07
CA ILE A 212 10.82 -12.05 -9.25
C ILE A 212 11.05 -13.22 -10.20
N LEU A 213 11.76 -14.25 -9.75
CA LEU A 213 12.17 -15.37 -10.60
C LEU A 213 11.07 -16.45 -10.71
N GLY A 214 10.19 -16.58 -9.71
CA GLY A 214 9.02 -17.47 -9.77
C GLY A 214 7.98 -17.03 -10.81
N ALA A 215 8.03 -15.76 -11.22
CA ALA A 215 7.16 -15.24 -12.29
C ALA A 215 7.51 -15.78 -13.69
N MET A 216 8.65 -16.47 -13.85
CA MET A 216 8.96 -17.24 -15.06
C MET A 216 7.98 -18.42 -15.25
N LYS A 217 7.33 -18.87 -14.16
CA LYS A 217 6.29 -19.94 -14.18
C LYS A 217 6.73 -21.20 -14.92
N ASN A 218 8.00 -21.58 -14.74
CA ASN A 218 8.61 -22.74 -15.39
C ASN A 218 8.54 -22.70 -16.93
N ASP A 219 8.56 -21.49 -17.53
CA ASP A 219 8.72 -21.31 -18.97
C ASP A 219 10.10 -21.83 -19.41
N PRO A 220 10.19 -22.83 -20.31
CA PRO A 220 11.46 -23.45 -20.65
C PRO A 220 12.51 -22.48 -21.21
N ALA A 221 12.10 -21.49 -22.02
CA ALA A 221 13.03 -20.56 -22.64
C ALA A 221 13.59 -19.56 -21.62
N LEU A 222 12.75 -19.07 -20.71
CA LEU A 222 13.20 -18.19 -19.62
C LEU A 222 14.09 -18.95 -18.63
N MET A 223 13.73 -20.19 -18.29
CA MET A 223 14.53 -21.04 -17.40
C MET A 223 15.90 -21.36 -18.00
N GLU A 224 15.98 -21.69 -19.30
CA GLU A 224 17.25 -21.95 -19.97
C GLU A 224 18.19 -20.74 -19.91
N VAL A 225 17.66 -19.53 -20.10
CA VAL A 225 18.45 -18.31 -19.97
C VAL A 225 18.88 -18.09 -18.53
N ALA A 226 17.97 -18.25 -17.57
CA ALA A 226 18.27 -18.06 -16.15
C ALA A 226 19.35 -19.02 -15.66
N ASP A 227 19.27 -20.30 -16.02
CA ASP A 227 20.22 -21.35 -15.62
C ASP A 227 21.68 -21.04 -16.02
N ARG A 228 21.89 -20.27 -17.09
CA ARG A 228 23.24 -19.87 -17.50
C ARG A 228 23.90 -18.86 -16.57
N TYR A 229 23.12 -18.12 -15.77
CA TYR A 229 23.63 -17.00 -14.98
C TYR A 229 23.29 -17.08 -13.49
N MET A 230 22.31 -17.88 -13.09
CA MET A 230 22.03 -18.14 -11.68
C MET A 230 23.24 -18.81 -11.01
N THR A 231 23.45 -18.50 -9.74
CA THR A 231 24.44 -19.21 -8.92
C THR A 231 23.90 -20.56 -8.47
N ASP A 232 24.77 -21.52 -8.16
CA ASP A 232 24.35 -22.86 -7.71
C ASP A 232 23.46 -22.79 -6.46
N TYR A 233 23.73 -21.83 -5.55
CA TYR A 233 22.96 -21.60 -4.34
C TYR A 233 21.53 -21.11 -4.64
N MET A 234 21.36 -20.29 -5.69
CA MET A 234 20.06 -19.73 -6.07
C MET A 234 19.26 -20.66 -7.00
N ALA A 235 19.94 -21.40 -7.89
CA ALA A 235 19.29 -22.19 -8.93
C ALA A 235 18.35 -23.27 -8.36
N GLY A 236 18.82 -24.10 -7.42
CA GLY A 236 18.02 -25.18 -6.83
C GLY A 236 16.67 -24.71 -6.26
N PRO A 237 16.65 -23.74 -5.34
CA PRO A 237 15.41 -23.15 -4.83
C PRO A 237 14.52 -22.54 -5.91
N VAL A 238 15.09 -21.78 -6.86
CA VAL A 238 14.32 -21.13 -7.94
C VAL A 238 13.63 -22.15 -8.85
N HIS A 239 14.28 -23.29 -9.14
CA HIS A 239 13.68 -24.40 -9.90
C HIS A 239 12.45 -24.96 -9.19
N GLU A 240 12.55 -25.26 -7.89
CA GLU A 240 11.42 -25.79 -7.12
C GLU A 240 10.28 -24.78 -7.00
N ILE A 241 10.60 -23.51 -6.77
CA ILE A 241 9.63 -22.43 -6.76
C ILE A 241 8.92 -22.32 -8.11
N ASN A 242 9.64 -22.41 -9.23
CA ASN A 242 9.04 -22.36 -10.57
C ASN A 242 8.11 -23.53 -10.83
N LYS A 243 8.48 -24.76 -10.42
CA LYS A 243 7.58 -25.93 -10.51
C LYS A 243 6.28 -25.73 -9.74
N ILE A 244 6.34 -25.09 -8.57
CA ILE A 244 5.17 -24.81 -7.73
C ILE A 244 4.32 -23.68 -8.33
N THR A 245 4.95 -22.57 -8.73
CA THR A 245 4.27 -21.35 -9.21
C THR A 245 3.67 -21.52 -10.61
N ALA A 246 4.20 -22.42 -11.44
CA ALA A 246 3.62 -22.80 -12.73
C ALA A 246 2.22 -23.45 -12.60
N ARG A 247 1.90 -24.02 -11.44
CA ARG A 247 0.65 -24.76 -11.21
C ARG A 247 -0.39 -23.89 -10.49
N LYS A 248 -1.65 -24.00 -10.91
CA LYS A 248 -2.80 -23.45 -10.15
C LYS A 248 -3.11 -24.36 -8.96
N ASN A 249 -2.46 -24.13 -7.83
CA ASN A 249 -2.52 -24.95 -6.62
C ASN A 249 -2.92 -24.12 -5.39
N ARG A 250 -2.97 -24.75 -4.21
CA ARG A 250 -3.31 -24.09 -2.96
C ARG A 250 -2.36 -22.94 -2.62
N TYR A 251 -1.07 -23.09 -2.91
CA TYR A 251 -0.04 -22.09 -2.60
C TYR A 251 -0.17 -20.88 -3.50
N THR A 252 -0.33 -21.06 -4.81
CA THR A 252 -0.52 -19.95 -5.75
C THR A 252 -1.83 -19.19 -5.52
N LYS A 253 -2.89 -19.90 -5.09
CA LYS A 253 -4.13 -19.24 -4.63
C LYS A 253 -3.94 -18.40 -3.37
N LYS A 254 -3.14 -18.89 -2.40
CA LYS A 254 -2.80 -18.15 -1.17
C LYS A 254 -1.87 -16.98 -1.44
N LEU A 255 -0.95 -17.08 -2.40
CA LEU A 255 -0.11 -15.95 -2.81
C LEU A 255 -0.96 -14.84 -3.43
N ALA A 256 -1.90 -15.19 -4.30
CA ALA A 256 -2.81 -14.21 -4.90
C ALA A 256 -3.85 -13.65 -3.91
N ASN A 257 -4.17 -14.40 -2.86
CA ASN A 257 -5.15 -14.02 -1.83
C ASN A 257 -4.59 -14.38 -0.45
N PRO A 258 -3.65 -13.57 0.08
CA PRO A 258 -3.03 -13.85 1.36
C PRO A 258 -4.09 -13.79 2.47
N PRO A 259 -4.01 -14.67 3.49
CA PRO A 259 -4.90 -14.58 4.63
C PRO A 259 -4.67 -13.26 5.36
N ALA A 260 -5.75 -12.69 5.92
CA ALA A 260 -5.66 -11.47 6.73
C ALA A 260 -4.56 -11.62 7.79
N TYR A 261 -3.73 -10.58 7.94
CA TYR A 261 -2.66 -10.55 8.92
C TYR A 261 -3.23 -10.86 10.31
N LYS A 262 -2.66 -11.86 10.97
CA LYS A 262 -2.96 -12.18 12.36
C LYS A 262 -1.72 -11.86 13.18
N PRO A 263 -1.80 -10.88 14.11
CA PRO A 263 -0.68 -10.58 15.00
C PRO A 263 -0.23 -11.86 15.70
N LYS A 264 1.09 -12.12 15.71
CA LYS A 264 1.64 -13.23 16.50
C LYS A 264 1.27 -12.96 17.96
N LYS A 265 0.46 -13.83 18.58
CA LYS A 265 0.20 -13.76 20.02
C LYS A 265 1.56 -13.73 20.72
N GLN A 266 1.82 -12.67 21.49
CA GLN A 266 2.97 -12.65 22.38
C GLN A 266 2.88 -13.90 23.26
N LYS A 267 3.85 -14.80 23.11
CA LYS A 267 3.98 -15.92 24.05
C LYS A 267 4.36 -15.29 25.38
N ALA A 268 3.42 -15.28 26.33
CA ALA A 268 3.79 -15.01 27.72
C ALA A 268 4.87 -16.03 28.10
N ASN A 269 6.09 -15.55 28.34
CA ASN A 269 7.18 -16.38 28.83
C ASN A 269 6.77 -16.89 30.22
N MET A 270 6.26 -18.11 30.31
CA MET A 270 5.88 -18.78 31.55
C MET A 270 7.03 -18.77 32.59
N LEU A 271 8.28 -18.74 32.14
CA LEU A 271 9.47 -18.60 33.00
C LEU A 271 9.56 -17.23 33.68
N GLN A 272 9.14 -16.15 33.02
CA GLN A 272 9.21 -14.78 33.56
C GLN A 272 8.17 -14.57 34.65
N ASN A 273 7.00 -15.22 34.54
CA ASN A 273 5.98 -15.22 35.59
C ASN A 273 6.35 -16.11 36.79
N ALA A 274 7.09 -17.20 36.57
CA ALA A 274 7.55 -18.07 37.67
C ALA A 274 8.67 -17.43 38.51
N LEU A 275 9.58 -16.67 37.89
CA LEU A 275 10.65 -15.95 38.58
C LEU A 275 10.14 -14.76 39.41
N ASN A 276 9.08 -14.08 38.96
CA ASN A 276 8.48 -12.97 39.71
C ASN A 276 7.62 -13.43 40.92
N GLN A 277 7.28 -14.72 41.02
CA GLN A 277 6.54 -15.27 42.17
C GLN A 277 7.45 -15.81 43.29
N GLN A 278 8.77 -15.86 43.07
CA GLN A 278 9.73 -16.40 44.04
C GLN A 278 10.55 -15.34 44.79
N GLN A 279 10.27 -14.04 44.62
CA GLN A 279 10.85 -13.03 45.50
C GLN A 279 9.94 -12.83 46.73
N PRO A 280 10.36 -13.26 47.94
CA PRO A 280 9.64 -12.90 49.15
C PRO A 280 9.81 -11.40 49.42
N ARG A 281 8.73 -10.78 49.90
CA ARG A 281 8.72 -9.40 50.41
C ARG A 281 9.65 -9.22 51.61
#